data_AF-A0A7V0MIN4-F1
#
_entry.id   AF-A0A7V0MIN4-F1
#
_cell.length_a   1.000
_cell.length_b   1.000
_cell.length_c   1.000
_cell.angle_alpha   90.00
_cell.angle_beta   90.00
_cell.angle_gamma   90.00
#
_symmetry.space_group_name_H-M   'P 1'
#
loop_
_entity.id
_entity.type
_entity.pdbx_description
1 polymer ?
#
loop_
_entity_poly.entity_id
_entity_poly.type
_entity_poly.pdbx_seq_one_letter_code
_entity_poly.pdbx_strand_id
1 'polypeptide(L)'
;MATLGFNIIISIILVQWDSMTGGPSGLAGIPHLKLFSVVIDTDRKFYYLVWILVGIFFWLSLNLIDSRTGRALRAIGEDPVSACALGIPVEKYKVRVFVLSAVYAAIAGSLYAHYVTFISPKSFDFFYSIEVVTMVVVGGIGSLWSGLVGTAVLTTLPEILEIVKEYNVLVYGAVLMLVLVFFPEGLFPGIKALWKRRKN
;
A
#
# COMPACT_ATOMS: atom_id res chain seq x y z
N MET A 1 16.48 10.73 4.53
CA MET A 1 16.28 12.04 5.18
C MET A 1 15.40 12.97 4.35
N ALA A 2 15.74 13.30 3.09
CA ALA A 2 14.96 14.23 2.27
C ALA A 2 13.48 13.81 2.05
N THR A 3 13.21 12.53 1.80
CA THR A 3 11.84 12.02 1.58
C THR A 3 10.97 12.05 2.83
N LEU A 4 11.55 11.76 3.99
CA LEU A 4 10.87 11.86 5.29
C LEU A 4 10.57 13.31 5.66
N GLY A 5 11.55 14.20 5.49
CA GLY A 5 11.35 15.63 5.71
C GLY A 5 10.25 16.20 4.80
N PHE A 6 10.23 15.79 3.53
CA PHE A 6 9.18 16.18 2.59
C PHE A 6 7.79 15.71 3.03
N ASN A 7 7.65 14.45 3.49
CA ASN A 7 6.38 13.93 4.02
C ASN A 7 5.91 14.76 5.23
N ILE A 8 6.78 15.02 6.20
CA ILE A 8 6.44 15.80 7.40
C ILE A 8 6.01 17.23 7.02
N ILE A 9 6.73 17.89 6.11
CA ILE A 9 6.39 19.24 5.64
C ILE A 9 5.00 19.24 5.00
N ILE A 10 4.70 18.28 4.12
CA ILE A 10 3.37 18.15 3.51
C ILE A 10 2.31 17.94 4.58
N SER A 11 2.53 17.05 5.55
CA SER A 11 1.58 16.79 6.63
C SER A 11 1.30 18.04 7.46
N ILE A 12 2.33 18.84 7.77
CA ILE A 12 2.17 20.12 8.48
C ILE A 12 1.34 21.10 7.63
N ILE A 13 1.66 21.22 6.34
CA ILE A 13 0.90 22.09 5.43
C ILE A 13 -0.57 21.65 5.40
N LEU A 14 -0.87 20.36 5.25
CA LEU A 14 -2.23 19.85 5.20
C LEU A 14 -3.00 20.06 6.51
N VAL A 15 -2.33 19.95 7.66
CA VAL A 15 -2.95 20.20 8.98
C VAL A 15 -3.19 21.70 9.22
N GLN A 16 -2.32 22.57 8.70
CA GLN A 16 -2.44 24.02 8.89
C GLN A 16 -3.38 24.68 7.87
N TRP A 17 -3.70 23.99 6.77
CA TRP A 17 -4.49 24.54 5.67
C TRP A 17 -6.01 24.43 5.90
N ASP A 18 -6.49 25.10 6.95
CA ASP A 18 -7.89 25.08 7.40
C ASP A 18 -8.91 25.29 6.27
N SER A 19 -8.63 26.20 5.33
CA SER A 19 -9.57 26.56 4.26
C SER A 19 -9.85 25.44 3.25
N MET A 20 -8.94 24.48 3.09
CA MET A 20 -9.07 23.39 2.11
C MET A 20 -9.31 22.04 2.78
N THR A 21 -8.64 21.75 3.89
CA THR A 21 -8.65 20.44 4.55
C THR A 21 -9.48 20.41 5.84
N GLY A 22 -10.00 21.55 6.30
CA GLY A 22 -10.62 21.66 7.63
C GLY A 22 -9.60 21.51 8.78
N GLY A 23 -8.31 21.54 8.45
CA GLY A 23 -7.23 21.55 9.42
C GLY A 23 -7.11 20.28 10.25
N PRO A 24 -6.90 20.38 11.58
CA PRO A 24 -6.87 19.23 12.48
C PRO A 24 -8.21 18.50 12.59
N SER A 25 -9.33 19.18 12.32
CA SER A 25 -10.68 18.62 12.40
C SER A 25 -11.05 17.79 11.18
N GLY A 26 -10.34 17.96 10.06
CA GLY A 26 -10.59 17.22 8.83
C GLY A 26 -11.85 17.68 8.08
N LEU A 27 -12.14 16.98 6.99
CA LEU A 27 -13.33 17.16 6.16
C LEU A 27 -14.37 16.10 6.50
N ALA A 28 -15.54 16.54 6.95
CA ALA A 28 -16.70 15.69 7.22
C ALA A 28 -17.79 15.88 6.16
N GLY A 29 -18.61 14.85 5.96
CA GLY A 29 -19.76 14.91 5.05
C GLY A 29 -19.41 14.69 3.58
N ILE A 30 -18.35 13.92 3.30
CA ILE A 30 -18.00 13.54 1.93
C ILE A 30 -19.15 12.68 1.38
N PRO A 31 -19.77 13.08 0.25
CA PRO A 31 -20.89 12.34 -0.32
C PRO A 31 -20.42 10.95 -0.77
N HIS A 32 -21.30 9.96 -0.65
CA HIS A 32 -21.03 8.63 -1.19
C HIS A 32 -20.73 8.68 -2.69
N LEU A 33 -19.87 7.78 -3.15
CA LEU A 33 -19.44 7.73 -4.54
C LEU A 33 -20.65 7.52 -5.45
N LYS A 34 -20.89 8.47 -6.36
CA LYS A 34 -21.91 8.38 -7.42
C LYS A 34 -21.22 8.08 -8.73
N LEU A 35 -21.42 6.88 -9.27
CA LEU A 35 -20.95 6.52 -10.61
C LEU A 35 -22.08 6.76 -11.60
N PHE A 36 -21.99 7.87 -12.33
CA PHE A 36 -23.02 8.34 -13.25
C PHE A 36 -24.40 8.44 -12.57
N SER A 37 -25.24 7.42 -12.69
CA SER A 37 -26.59 7.35 -12.11
C SER A 37 -26.73 6.35 -10.95
N VAL A 38 -25.68 5.59 -10.62
CA VAL A 38 -25.71 4.61 -9.53
C VAL A 38 -25.05 5.22 -8.30
N VAL A 39 -25.84 5.38 -7.23
CA VAL A 39 -25.33 5.74 -5.91
C VAL A 39 -24.86 4.45 -5.22
N ILE A 40 -23.60 4.46 -4.80
CA ILE A 40 -23.00 3.38 -4.03
C ILE A 40 -23.24 3.70 -2.56
N ASP A 41 -24.46 3.42 -2.13
CA ASP A 41 -24.97 3.69 -0.77
C ASP A 41 -24.83 2.50 0.19
N THR A 42 -24.63 1.29 -0.35
CA THR A 42 -24.61 0.05 0.42
C THR A 42 -23.20 -0.51 0.53
N ASP A 43 -22.79 -0.96 1.72
CA ASP A 43 -21.48 -1.60 1.97
C ASP A 43 -21.16 -2.71 0.98
N ARG A 44 -22.16 -3.52 0.61
CA ARG A 44 -22.01 -4.58 -0.40
C ARG A 44 -21.61 -4.04 -1.78
N LYS A 45 -22.23 -2.95 -2.23
CA LYS A 45 -21.91 -2.34 -3.53
C LYS A 45 -20.49 -1.77 -3.50
N PHE A 46 -20.11 -1.14 -2.38
CA PHE A 46 -18.76 -0.61 -2.20
C PHE A 46 -17.72 -1.73 -2.18
N TYR A 47 -17.99 -2.83 -1.47
CA TYR A 47 -17.15 -4.02 -1.46
C TYR A 47 -16.89 -4.55 -2.87
N TYR A 48 -17.94 -4.75 -3.69
CA TYR A 48 -17.76 -5.22 -5.06
C TYR A 48 -16.98 -4.22 -5.93
N LEU A 49 -17.22 -2.90 -5.77
CA LEU A 49 -16.47 -1.89 -6.49
C LEU A 49 -14.98 -1.94 -6.16
N VAL A 50 -14.64 -2.01 -4.87
CA VAL A 50 -13.24 -2.07 -4.44
C VAL A 50 -12.56 -3.32 -4.99
N TRP A 51 -13.21 -4.49 -4.92
CA TRP A 51 -12.64 -5.72 -5.47
C TRP A 51 -12.48 -5.69 -6.98
N ILE A 52 -13.40 -5.06 -7.71
CA ILE A 52 -13.25 -4.86 -9.16
C ILE A 52 -12.03 -3.96 -9.45
N LEU A 53 -11.89 -2.84 -8.74
CA LEU A 53 -10.75 -1.93 -8.92
C LEU A 53 -9.42 -2.57 -8.52
N VAL A 54 -9.39 -3.32 -7.41
CA VAL A 54 -8.23 -4.12 -7.02
C VAL A 54 -7.89 -5.12 -8.12
N GLY A 55 -8.89 -5.85 -8.67
CA GLY A 55 -8.70 -6.77 -9.79
C GLY A 55 -8.12 -6.10 -11.04
N ILE A 56 -8.64 -4.93 -11.41
CA ILE A 56 -8.14 -4.15 -12.55
C ILE A 56 -6.71 -3.68 -12.31
N PHE A 57 -6.41 -3.08 -11.16
CA PHE A 57 -5.04 -2.62 -10.86
C PHE A 57 -4.06 -3.78 -10.73
N PHE A 58 -4.50 -4.90 -10.17
CA PHE A 58 -3.68 -6.10 -10.08
C PHE A 58 -3.36 -6.64 -11.47
N TRP A 59 -4.35 -6.71 -12.36
CA TRP A 59 -4.17 -7.12 -13.75
C TRP A 59 -3.26 -6.16 -14.54
N LEU A 60 -3.47 -4.85 -14.41
CA LEU A 60 -2.60 -3.82 -15.03
C LEU A 60 -1.17 -3.94 -14.52
N SER A 61 -0.98 -4.21 -13.23
CA SER A 61 0.34 -4.37 -12.63
C SER A 61 1.04 -5.63 -13.13
N LEU A 62 0.32 -6.75 -13.28
CA LEU A 62 0.85 -7.97 -13.89
C LEU A 62 1.31 -7.71 -15.33
N ASN A 63 0.48 -7.05 -16.13
CA ASN A 63 0.81 -6.70 -17.50
C ASN A 63 2.04 -5.77 -17.56
N LEU A 64 2.12 -4.78 -16.67
CA LEU A 64 3.29 -3.90 -16.58
C LEU A 64 4.57 -4.68 -16.27
N ILE A 65 4.52 -5.63 -15.34
CA ILE A 65 5.66 -6.45 -14.94
C ILE A 65 6.15 -7.33 -16.10
N ASP A 66 5.23 -7.91 -16.87
CA ASP A 66 5.56 -8.77 -18.02
C ASP A 66 5.96 -7.97 -19.28
N SER A 67 5.66 -6.67 -19.31
CA SER A 67 6.01 -5.77 -20.41
C SER A 67 7.53 -5.48 -20.50
N ARG A 68 7.93 -4.84 -21.61
CA ARG A 68 9.30 -4.31 -21.79
C ARG A 68 9.68 -3.33 -20.67
N THR A 69 8.72 -2.51 -20.23
CA THR A 69 8.91 -1.55 -19.14
C THR A 69 9.20 -2.25 -17.82
N GLY A 70 8.48 -3.33 -17.50
CA GLY A 70 8.71 -4.14 -16.30
C GLY A 70 10.10 -4.76 -16.27
N ARG A 71 10.58 -5.30 -17.39
CA ARG A 71 11.96 -5.83 -17.50
C ARG A 71 13.02 -4.76 -17.28
N ALA A 72 12.82 -3.56 -17.85
CA ALA A 72 13.72 -2.43 -17.62
C ALA A 72 13.75 -2.02 -16.14
N LEU A 73 12.59 -2.02 -15.47
CA LEU A 73 12.49 -1.70 -14.04
C LEU A 73 13.16 -2.75 -13.14
N ARG A 74 13.07 -4.05 -13.49
CA ARG A 74 13.80 -5.10 -12.78
C ARG A 74 15.32 -4.90 -12.91
N ALA A 75 15.82 -4.60 -14.10
CA ALA A 75 17.25 -4.30 -14.30
C ALA A 75 17.71 -3.08 -13.50
N ILE A 76 16.90 -2.01 -13.44
CA ILE A 76 17.17 -0.83 -12.61
C ILE A 76 17.18 -1.19 -11.11
N GLY A 77 16.36 -2.16 -10.69
CA GLY A 77 16.29 -2.63 -9.30
C GLY A 77 17.52 -3.43 -8.86
N GLU A 78 18.20 -4.12 -9.78
CA GLU A 78 19.44 -4.86 -9.50
C GLU A 78 20.64 -3.92 -9.43
N ASP A 79 20.92 -3.20 -10.51
CA ASP A 79 21.96 -2.18 -10.54
C ASP A 79 21.61 -1.05 -11.53
N PRO A 80 21.29 0.16 -11.03
CA PRO A 80 21.03 1.33 -11.86
C PRO A 80 22.19 1.69 -12.79
N VAL A 81 23.44 1.48 -12.37
CA VAL A 81 24.63 1.87 -13.15
C VAL A 81 24.78 0.95 -14.35
N SER A 82 24.69 -0.37 -14.14
CA SER A 82 24.69 -1.36 -15.22
C SER A 82 23.52 -1.18 -16.18
N ALA A 83 22.31 -0.92 -15.67
CA ALA A 83 21.14 -0.64 -16.52
C ALA A 83 21.36 0.58 -17.43
N CYS A 84 22.01 1.64 -16.91
CA CYS A 84 22.34 2.83 -17.68
C CYS A 84 23.37 2.53 -18.79
N ALA A 85 24.38 1.70 -18.51
CA ALA A 85 25.38 1.28 -19.51
C ALA A 85 24.76 0.49 -20.67
N LEU A 86 23.64 -0.22 -20.43
CA LEU A 86 22.86 -0.93 -21.44
C LEU A 86 21.87 -0.01 -22.21
N GLY A 87 21.95 1.30 -22.01
CA GLY A 87 21.11 2.29 -22.71
C GLY A 87 19.69 2.46 -22.13
N ILE A 88 19.42 1.96 -20.92
CA ILE A 88 18.13 2.15 -20.26
C ILE A 88 18.10 3.55 -19.61
N PRO A 89 17.17 4.45 -19.99
CA PRO A 89 17.05 5.77 -19.37
C PRO A 89 16.46 5.70 -17.96
N VAL A 90 17.32 5.37 -16.98
CA VAL A 90 16.95 5.09 -15.58
C VAL A 90 16.05 6.15 -14.96
N GLU A 91 16.40 7.43 -15.13
CA GLU A 91 15.67 8.56 -14.56
C GLU A 91 14.21 8.60 -15.03
N LYS A 92 13.98 8.42 -16.34
CA LYS A 92 12.63 8.43 -16.93
C LYS A 92 11.78 7.29 -16.40
N TYR A 93 12.36 6.10 -16.23
CA TYR A 93 11.66 4.94 -15.69
C TYR A 93 11.30 5.12 -14.20
N LYS A 94 12.21 5.69 -13.40
CA LYS A 94 11.95 5.99 -11.98
C LYS A 94 10.78 6.97 -11.82
N VAL A 95 10.78 8.06 -12.59
CA VAL A 95 9.69 9.05 -12.55
C VAL A 95 8.36 8.44 -12.99
N ARG A 96 8.34 7.65 -14.07
CA ARG A 96 7.11 6.99 -14.55
C ARG A 96 6.51 6.04 -13.51
N VAL A 97 7.33 5.22 -12.87
CA VAL A 97 6.84 4.32 -11.82
C VAL A 97 6.40 5.08 -10.59
N PHE A 98 7.11 6.14 -10.20
CA PHE A 98 6.68 6.99 -9.10
C PHE A 98 5.30 7.61 -9.34
N VAL A 99 5.07 8.15 -10.54
CA VAL A 99 3.76 8.70 -10.93
C VAL A 99 2.69 7.62 -10.93
N LEU A 100 2.97 6.42 -11.46
CA LEU A 100 2.02 5.31 -11.44
C LEU A 100 1.62 4.91 -10.01
N SER A 101 2.59 4.78 -9.11
CA SER A 101 2.34 4.49 -7.69
C SER A 101 1.51 5.60 -7.03
N ALA A 102 1.79 6.87 -7.34
CA ALA A 102 1.02 8.00 -6.85
C ALA A 102 -0.44 7.97 -7.34
N VAL A 103 -0.68 7.58 -8.60
CA VAL A 103 -2.04 7.39 -9.13
C VAL A 103 -2.78 6.29 -8.38
N TYR A 104 -2.14 5.15 -8.13
CA TYR A 104 -2.76 4.06 -7.37
C TYR A 104 -3.09 4.48 -5.94
N ALA A 105 -2.17 5.16 -5.26
CA ALA A 105 -2.37 5.69 -3.92
C ALA A 105 -3.50 6.75 -3.87
N ALA A 106 -3.56 7.65 -4.84
CA ALA A 106 -4.60 8.68 -4.92
C ALA A 106 -6.00 8.08 -5.11
N ILE A 107 -6.13 7.06 -5.96
CA ILE A 107 -7.41 6.38 -6.17
C ILE A 107 -7.82 5.62 -4.91
N ALA A 108 -6.89 4.91 -4.26
CA ALA A 108 -7.16 4.22 -3.00
C ALA A 108 -7.57 5.19 -1.88
N GLY A 109 -6.86 6.31 -1.71
CA GLY A 109 -7.19 7.34 -0.73
C GLY A 109 -8.53 8.03 -1.00
N SER A 110 -8.85 8.29 -2.27
CA SER A 110 -10.15 8.84 -2.65
C SER A 110 -11.29 7.88 -2.29
N LEU A 111 -11.15 6.58 -2.60
CA LEU A 111 -12.13 5.57 -2.23
C LEU A 111 -12.31 5.48 -0.71
N TYR A 112 -11.21 5.49 0.05
CA TYR A 112 -11.25 5.51 1.50
C TYR A 112 -12.06 6.69 2.05
N ALA A 113 -11.83 7.90 1.52
CA ALA A 113 -12.54 9.10 1.94
C ALA A 113 -14.06 9.02 1.67
N HIS A 114 -14.47 8.42 0.54
CA HIS A 114 -15.88 8.23 0.20
C HIS A 114 -16.54 7.10 0.99
N TYR A 115 -15.76 6.12 1.47
CA TYR A 115 -16.26 5.03 2.32
C TYR A 115 -16.48 5.50 3.75
N VAL A 116 -15.46 6.11 4.35
CA VAL A 116 -15.52 6.59 5.74
C VAL A 116 -16.33 7.88 5.86
N THR A 117 -16.59 8.58 4.73
CA THR A 117 -17.29 9.88 4.63
C THR A 117 -16.64 11.02 5.42
N PHE A 118 -15.45 10.75 5.95
CA PHE A 118 -14.64 11.63 6.76
C PHE A 118 -13.18 11.38 6.43
N ILE A 119 -12.39 12.46 6.32
CA ILE A 119 -10.95 12.38 6.14
C ILE A 119 -10.26 13.45 6.97
N SER A 120 -9.26 13.04 7.75
CA SER A 120 -8.41 13.96 8.50
C SER A 120 -6.95 13.75 8.11
N PRO A 121 -6.12 14.80 8.04
CA PRO A 121 -4.69 14.64 7.80
C PRO A 121 -4.00 13.78 8.88
N LYS A 122 -4.54 13.74 10.10
CA LYS A 122 -4.01 12.91 11.20
C LYS A 122 -4.18 11.40 10.97
N SER A 123 -5.16 10.99 10.16
CA SER A 123 -5.38 9.58 9.82
C SER A 123 -4.29 9.02 8.91
N PHE A 124 -3.54 9.88 8.21
CA PHE A 124 -2.48 9.53 7.27
C PHE A 124 -1.13 10.04 7.78
N ASP A 125 -0.83 9.72 9.02
CA ASP A 125 0.40 10.16 9.67
C ASP A 125 1.63 9.31 9.23
N PHE A 126 2.76 9.63 9.84
CA PHE A 126 4.00 8.91 9.60
C PHE A 126 3.92 7.43 10.00
N PHE A 127 3.19 7.10 11.06
CA PHE A 127 3.03 5.72 11.53
C PHE A 127 2.23 4.89 10.53
N TYR A 128 1.16 5.45 9.96
CA TYR A 128 0.42 4.80 8.88
C TYR A 128 1.31 4.53 7.66
N SER A 129 2.21 5.46 7.32
CA SER A 129 3.17 5.26 6.23
C SER A 129 4.12 4.09 6.51
N ILE A 130 4.60 3.95 7.75
CA ILE A 130 5.40 2.78 8.17
C ILE A 130 4.56 1.50 8.10
N GLU A 131 3.31 1.55 8.52
CA GLU A 131 2.41 0.40 8.48
C GLU A 131 2.24 -0.15 7.06
N VAL A 132 1.96 0.72 6.09
CA VAL A 132 1.84 0.34 4.67
C VAL A 132 3.15 -0.25 4.12
N VAL A 133 4.30 0.32 4.48
CA VAL A 133 5.61 -0.26 4.09
C VAL A 133 5.81 -1.63 4.75
N THR A 134 5.45 -1.76 6.01
CA THR A 134 5.52 -3.02 6.77
C THR A 134 4.65 -4.10 6.12
N MET A 135 3.45 -3.78 5.65
CA MET A 135 2.59 -4.70 4.90
C MET A 135 3.31 -5.31 3.70
N VAL A 136 4.03 -4.49 2.93
CA VAL A 136 4.79 -4.96 1.76
C VAL A 136 6.00 -5.79 2.17
N VAL A 137 6.77 -5.35 3.16
CA VAL A 137 7.96 -6.05 3.66
C VAL A 137 7.61 -7.42 4.23
N VAL A 138 6.58 -7.47 5.09
CA VAL A 138 6.07 -8.71 5.70
C VAL A 138 5.50 -9.65 4.64
N GLY A 139 4.79 -9.12 3.65
CA GLY A 139 4.34 -9.91 2.51
C GLY A 139 5.49 -10.57 1.74
N GLY A 140 6.60 -9.84 1.57
CA GLY A 140 7.80 -10.24 0.84
C GLY A 140 8.06 -9.40 -0.42
N ILE A 141 9.32 -9.16 -0.73
CA ILE A 141 9.75 -8.36 -1.90
C ILE A 141 9.88 -9.28 -3.12
N GLY A 142 9.26 -8.92 -4.25
CA GLY A 142 9.48 -9.60 -5.54
C GLY A 142 8.24 -10.23 -6.20
N SER A 143 7.06 -10.15 -5.60
CA SER A 143 5.80 -10.56 -6.21
C SER A 143 4.71 -9.53 -5.96
N LEU A 144 3.69 -9.44 -6.82
CA LEU A 144 2.48 -8.68 -6.52
C LEU A 144 1.61 -9.41 -5.47
N TRP A 145 1.67 -10.74 -5.45
CA TRP A 145 0.90 -11.58 -4.53
C TRP A 145 1.31 -11.40 -3.07
N SER A 146 2.58 -11.09 -2.82
CA SER A 146 3.06 -10.83 -1.47
C SER A 146 2.42 -9.60 -0.85
N GLY A 147 2.24 -8.51 -1.62
CA GLY A 147 1.56 -7.31 -1.14
C GLY A 147 0.12 -7.60 -0.68
N LEU A 148 -0.60 -8.45 -1.42
CA LEU A 148 -1.97 -8.89 -1.08
C LEU A 148 -1.99 -9.71 0.21
N VAL A 149 -1.05 -10.66 0.36
CA VAL A 149 -0.93 -11.50 1.57
C VAL A 149 -0.52 -10.67 2.78
N GLY A 150 0.51 -9.82 2.64
CA GLY A 150 0.99 -8.98 3.73
C GLY A 150 -0.06 -7.99 4.21
N THR A 151 -0.81 -7.38 3.29
CA THR A 151 -1.95 -6.52 3.62
C THR A 151 -3.05 -7.30 4.34
N ALA A 152 -3.45 -8.47 3.82
CA ALA A 152 -4.50 -9.29 4.43
C ALA A 152 -4.14 -9.73 5.86
N VAL A 153 -2.89 -10.16 6.07
CA VAL A 153 -2.40 -10.58 7.38
C VAL A 153 -2.33 -9.40 8.34
N LEU A 154 -1.66 -8.31 7.98
CA LEU A 154 -1.48 -7.18 8.91
C LEU A 154 -2.74 -6.35 9.11
N THR A 155 -3.74 -6.41 8.22
CA THR A 155 -5.03 -5.76 8.45
C THR A 155 -5.89 -6.56 9.43
N THR A 156 -5.90 -7.88 9.32
CA THR A 156 -6.71 -8.75 10.19
C THR A 156 -6.06 -9.02 11.54
N LEU A 157 -4.73 -8.93 11.62
CA LEU A 157 -3.98 -9.20 12.83
C LEU A 157 -4.38 -8.27 14.00
N PRO A 158 -4.37 -6.93 13.86
CA PRO A 158 -4.83 -6.02 14.92
C PRO A 158 -6.27 -6.30 15.39
N GLU A 159 -7.16 -6.65 14.46
CA GLU A 159 -8.57 -6.95 14.75
C GLU A 159 -8.72 -8.22 15.60
N ILE A 160 -7.90 -9.24 15.36
CA ILE A 160 -7.83 -10.44 16.21
C ILE A 160 -7.18 -10.12 17.56
N LEU A 161 -6.13 -9.28 17.55
CA LEU A 161 -5.45 -8.88 18.77
C LEU A 161 -6.31 -8.02 19.68
N GLU A 162 -7.34 -7.35 19.17
CA GLU A 162 -8.21 -6.48 19.97
C GLU A 162 -8.84 -7.20 21.17
N ILE A 163 -8.93 -8.54 21.11
CA ILE A 163 -9.35 -9.42 22.21
C ILE A 163 -8.44 -9.27 23.45
N VAL A 164 -7.16 -8.95 23.27
CA VAL A 164 -6.13 -8.85 24.32
C VAL A 164 -6.00 -7.42 24.89
N LYS A 165 -6.79 -6.46 24.35
CA LYS A 165 -6.97 -5.04 24.72
C LYS A 165 -5.71 -4.23 25.07
N GLU A 166 -5.09 -4.51 26.21
CA GLU A 166 -4.03 -3.68 26.80
C GLU A 166 -2.64 -3.92 26.18
N TYR A 167 -2.41 -5.12 25.60
CA TYR A 167 -1.10 -5.51 25.06
C TYR A 167 -1.01 -5.50 23.54
N ASN A 168 -2.01 -4.94 22.84
CA ASN A 168 -2.14 -5.06 21.38
C ASN A 168 -0.88 -4.58 20.64
N VAL A 169 -0.32 -3.43 21.03
CA VAL A 169 0.87 -2.86 20.39
C VAL A 169 2.12 -3.73 20.63
N LEU A 170 2.31 -4.22 21.86
CA LEU A 170 3.43 -5.09 22.21
C LEU A 170 3.36 -6.44 21.48
N VAL A 171 2.18 -7.06 21.45
CA VAL A 171 1.98 -8.34 20.78
C VAL A 171 2.06 -8.17 19.27
N TYR A 172 1.53 -7.07 18.70
CA TYR A 172 1.67 -6.76 17.27
C TYR A 172 3.14 -6.63 16.86
N GLY A 173 3.93 -5.86 17.63
CA GLY A 173 5.37 -5.74 17.40
C GLY A 173 6.12 -7.06 17.55
N ALA A 174 5.75 -7.89 18.54
CA ALA A 174 6.33 -9.21 18.73
C ALA A 174 6.01 -10.15 17.56
N VAL A 175 4.76 -10.18 17.08
CA VAL A 175 4.36 -10.97 15.92
C VAL A 175 5.11 -10.51 14.67
N LEU A 176 5.23 -9.20 14.46
CA LEU A 176 6.03 -8.65 13.36
C LEU A 176 7.49 -9.10 13.43
N MET A 177 8.13 -9.01 14.61
CA MET A 177 9.51 -9.48 14.80
C MET A 177 9.64 -10.97 14.51
N LEU A 178 8.72 -11.80 15.03
CA LEU A 178 8.72 -13.24 14.77
C LEU A 178 8.59 -13.53 13.27
N VAL A 179 7.67 -12.85 12.58
CA VAL A 179 7.49 -13.03 11.14
C VAL A 179 8.77 -12.66 10.37
N LEU A 180 9.43 -11.55 10.72
CA LEU A 180 10.68 -11.15 10.06
C LEU A 180 11.85 -12.10 10.35
N VAL A 181 11.93 -12.66 11.56
CA VAL A 181 12.98 -13.61 11.96
C VAL A 181 12.77 -14.98 11.30
N PHE A 182 11.54 -15.49 11.28
CA PHE A 182 11.24 -16.82 10.73
C PHE A 182 11.02 -16.81 9.21
N PHE A 183 10.61 -15.68 8.63
CA PHE A 183 10.35 -15.50 7.20
C PHE A 183 11.10 -14.27 6.65
N PRO A 184 12.45 -14.31 6.57
CA PRO A 184 13.27 -13.18 6.13
C PRO A 184 13.02 -12.76 4.66
N GLU A 185 12.52 -13.67 3.82
CA GLU A 185 12.10 -13.38 2.45
C GLU A 185 10.63 -12.89 2.36
N GLY A 186 9.92 -12.84 3.49
CA GLY A 186 8.50 -12.55 3.61
C GLY A 186 7.60 -13.79 3.64
N LEU A 187 6.35 -13.58 4.02
CA LEU A 187 5.35 -14.65 4.23
C LEU A 187 5.08 -15.44 2.94
N PHE A 188 4.93 -14.77 1.79
CA PHE A 188 4.53 -15.44 0.56
C PHE A 188 5.63 -16.36 -0.02
N PRO A 189 6.90 -15.93 -0.16
CA PRO A 189 7.98 -16.83 -0.55
C PRO A 189 8.20 -17.98 0.44
N GLY A 190 8.10 -17.69 1.75
CA GLY A 190 8.23 -18.69 2.81
C GLY A 190 7.19 -19.81 2.73
N ILE A 191 5.91 -19.46 2.55
CA ILE A 191 4.82 -20.43 2.36
C ILE A 191 5.06 -21.28 1.10
N LYS A 192 5.52 -20.67 0.01
CA LYS A 192 5.81 -21.37 -1.24
C LYS A 192 6.99 -22.34 -1.09
N ALA A 193 8.02 -21.98 -0.33
CA ALA A 193 9.16 -22.83 -0.05
C ALA A 193 8.79 -24.04 0.85
N LEU A 194 7.98 -23.81 1.89
CA LEU A 194 7.43 -24.88 2.75
C LEU A 194 6.55 -25.85 1.96
N TRP A 195 5.70 -25.33 1.07
CA TRP A 195 4.84 -26.18 0.25
C TRP A 195 5.62 -27.03 -0.76
N LYS A 196 6.70 -26.49 -1.32
CA LYS A 196 7.61 -27.22 -2.22
C LYS A 196 8.42 -28.30 -1.49
N ARG A 197 8.82 -28.06 -0.23
CA ARG A 197 9.49 -29.06 0.63
C ARG A 197 8.60 -30.21 1.07
N ARG A 198 7.27 -30.03 1.10
CA ARG A 198 6.30 -31.08 1.45
C ARG A 198 5.93 -31.99 0.26
N LYS A 199 6.26 -31.57 -0.97
CA LYS A 199 5.96 -32.31 -2.21
C LYS A 199 7.14 -33.15 -2.72
N ASN A 200 8.34 -32.95 -2.15
CA ASN A 200 9.50 -33.83 -2.31
C ASN A 200 9.63 -34.71 -1.06
#